data_AF-A0A1J5MFN6-F1
#
_entry.id   AF-A0A1J5MFN6-F1
#
_cell.length_a   1.000
_cell.length_b   1.000
_cell.length_c   1.000
_cell.angle_alpha   90.00
_cell.angle_beta   90.00
_cell.angle_gamma   90.00
#
_symmetry.space_group_name_H-M   'P 1'
#
loop_
_entity.id
_entity.type
_entity.pdbx_description
1 polymer ?
#
loop_
_entity_poly.entity_id
_entity_poly.type
_entity_poly.pdbx_seq_one_letter_code
_entity_poly.pdbx_strand_id
1 'polypeptide(L)'
;MTDFSNVPSTDALKLQAKRLRQQLHSSGVAVGHSKSLELVAQQYGARDWNTLQARASNRLQLQVGDRVRGRYLGQVFKGEIRGLSLRGDGEHRQITLHFDTPVDVVRFESFSALRQRVTGVIGWDGCSAQKTSDGVPQLIVEGLA
;
A
#
# COMPACT_ATOMS: atom_id res chain seq x y z
N MET A 1 -8.79 -9.12 -11.70
CA MET A 1 -8.55 -7.72 -11.27
C MET A 1 -7.18 -7.72 -10.61
N THR A 2 -6.19 -7.13 -11.26
CA THR A 2 -4.84 -7.01 -10.70
C THR A 2 -4.91 -5.96 -9.59
N ASP A 3 -4.64 -6.33 -8.34
CA ASP A 3 -4.64 -5.38 -7.23
C ASP A 3 -3.41 -4.47 -7.36
N PHE A 4 -3.64 -3.26 -7.89
CA PHE A 4 -2.59 -2.28 -8.22
C PHE A 4 -2.03 -1.51 -7.00
N SER A 5 -2.52 -1.80 -5.79
CA SER A 5 -2.22 -1.07 -4.56
C SER A 5 -0.88 -1.49 -3.91
N ASN A 6 -0.15 -2.40 -4.56
CA ASN A 6 1.06 -2.96 -4.00
C ASN A 6 2.22 -2.96 -5.01
N VAL A 7 3.03 -1.91 -4.94
CA VAL A 7 4.27 -1.80 -5.72
C VAL A 7 5.46 -2.09 -4.79
N PRO A 8 6.36 -3.04 -5.13
CA PRO A 8 7.59 -3.29 -4.37
C PRO A 8 8.51 -2.06 -4.32
N SER A 9 9.55 -2.12 -3.49
CA SER A 9 10.55 -1.03 -3.45
C SER A 9 11.24 -0.88 -4.81
N THR A 10 11.71 0.34 -5.10
CA THR A 10 12.43 0.62 -6.35
C THR A 10 13.64 -0.32 -6.55
N ASP A 11 14.33 -0.69 -5.47
CA ASP A 11 15.45 -1.63 -5.52
C ASP A 11 15.02 -3.05 -5.85
N ALA A 12 13.91 -3.53 -5.27
CA ALA A 12 13.34 -4.82 -5.60
C ALA A 12 12.92 -4.89 -7.07
N LEU A 13 12.30 -3.82 -7.57
CA LEU A 13 11.91 -3.69 -8.98
C LEU A 13 13.11 -3.67 -9.93
N LYS A 14 14.18 -2.93 -9.60
CA LYS A 14 15.43 -2.94 -10.37
C LYS A 14 16.08 -4.33 -10.39
N LEU A 15 16.04 -5.04 -9.25
CA LEU A 15 16.54 -6.42 -9.16
C LEU A 15 15.71 -7.38 -10.02
N GLN A 16 14.39 -7.24 -10.03
CA GLN A 16 13.49 -8.00 -10.90
C GLN A 16 13.78 -7.72 -12.38
N ALA A 17 13.96 -6.46 -12.77
CA ALA A 17 14.31 -6.09 -14.15
C ALA A 17 15.66 -6.70 -14.57
N LYS A 18 16.65 -6.72 -13.68
CA LYS A 18 17.95 -7.38 -13.92
C LYS A 18 17.78 -8.88 -14.16
N ARG A 19 17.01 -9.57 -13.31
CA ARG A 19 16.72 -11.01 -13.44
C ARG A 19 15.96 -11.32 -14.73
N LEU A 20 14.92 -10.53 -15.04
CA LEU A 20 14.14 -10.65 -16.27
C LEU A 20 15.02 -10.50 -17.51
N ARG A 21 15.91 -9.51 -17.52
CA ARG A 21 16.89 -9.30 -18.60
C ARG A 21 17.80 -10.51 -18.80
N GLN A 22 18.32 -11.08 -17.71
CA GLN A 22 19.18 -12.26 -17.78
C GLN A 22 18.43 -13.48 -18.34
N GLN A 23 17.20 -13.70 -17.91
CA GLN A 23 16.35 -14.78 -18.42
C GLN A 23 16.06 -14.61 -19.92
N LEU A 24 15.62 -13.42 -20.34
CA LEU A 24 15.35 -13.14 -21.75
C LEU A 24 16.59 -13.34 -22.62
N HIS A 25 17.76 -12.90 -22.13
CA HIS A 25 19.02 -13.10 -22.83
C HIS A 25 19.36 -14.59 -22.98
N SER A 26 19.14 -15.40 -21.94
CA SER A 26 19.34 -16.86 -22.01
C SER A 26 18.39 -17.56 -22.99
N SER A 27 17.22 -16.97 -23.25
CA SER A 27 16.25 -17.44 -24.25
C SER A 27 16.48 -16.85 -25.65
N GLY A 28 17.60 -16.17 -25.89
CA GLY A 28 17.95 -15.58 -27.19
C GLY A 28 17.34 -14.20 -27.47
N VAL A 29 16.59 -13.63 -26.52
CA VAL A 29 15.98 -12.29 -26.64
C VAL A 29 16.89 -11.25 -25.99
N ALA A 30 17.63 -10.50 -26.81
CA ALA A 30 18.46 -9.41 -26.33
C ALA A 30 17.61 -8.17 -25.99
N VAL A 31 17.48 -7.86 -24.70
CA VAL A 31 16.86 -6.61 -24.22
C VAL A 31 17.86 -5.74 -23.46
N GLY A 32 17.82 -4.44 -23.74
CA GLY A 32 18.58 -3.43 -23.02
C GLY A 32 18.06 -3.20 -21.60
N HIS A 33 18.86 -2.52 -20.77
CA HIS A 33 18.50 -2.23 -19.37
C HIS A 33 17.20 -1.43 -19.26
N SER A 34 17.06 -0.32 -19.99
CA SER A 34 15.85 0.50 -19.97
C SER A 34 14.61 -0.30 -20.39
N LYS A 35 14.71 -1.13 -21.43
CA LYS A 35 13.58 -1.96 -21.89
C LYS A 35 13.15 -2.98 -20.83
N SER A 36 14.08 -3.55 -20.07
CA SER A 36 13.74 -4.46 -18.97
C SER A 36 12.96 -3.77 -17.83
N LEU A 37 13.25 -2.49 -17.54
CA LEU A 37 12.51 -1.71 -16.56
C LEU A 37 11.08 -1.41 -17.05
N GLU A 38 10.93 -1.07 -18.33
CA GLU A 38 9.61 -0.86 -18.95
C GLU A 38 8.75 -2.13 -18.95
N LEU A 39 9.35 -3.30 -19.21
CA LEU A 39 8.62 -4.57 -19.14
C LEU A 39 8.13 -4.88 -17.71
N VAL A 40 8.95 -4.59 -16.69
CA VAL A 40 8.51 -4.68 -15.29
C VAL A 40 7.40 -3.68 -15.00
N ALA A 41 7.49 -2.43 -15.47
CA ALA A 41 6.41 -1.45 -15.33
C ALA A 41 5.07 -1.96 -15.87
N GLN A 42 5.09 -2.56 -17.07
CA GLN A 42 3.91 -3.14 -17.69
C GLN A 42 3.34 -4.33 -16.91
N GLN A 43 4.19 -5.18 -16.31
CA GLN A 43 3.73 -6.27 -15.43
C GLN A 43 2.95 -5.76 -14.22
N TYR A 44 3.33 -4.60 -13.68
CA TYR A 44 2.62 -3.92 -12.59
C TYR A 44 1.50 -2.98 -13.08
N GLY A 45 1.17 -3.01 -14.38
CA GLY A 45 0.13 -2.16 -14.98
C GLY A 45 0.46 -0.67 -15.00
N ALA A 46 1.72 -0.29 -14.83
CA ALA A 46 2.18 1.07 -15.02
C ALA A 46 2.47 1.34 -16.51
N ARG A 47 2.23 2.59 -16.94
CA ARG A 47 2.47 3.03 -18.32
C ARG A 47 3.94 2.97 -18.70
N ASP A 48 4.80 3.38 -17.77
CA ASP A 48 6.24 3.46 -17.93
C ASP A 48 6.97 3.25 -16.59
N TRP A 49 8.29 3.06 -16.67
CA TRP A 49 9.13 2.91 -15.49
C TRP A 49 9.04 4.10 -14.53
N ASN A 50 8.98 5.32 -15.04
CA ASN A 50 8.92 6.53 -14.21
C ASN A 50 7.65 6.55 -13.33
N THR A 51 6.52 6.14 -13.90
CA THR A 51 5.24 6.00 -13.19
C THR A 51 5.34 4.93 -12.10
N LEU A 52 5.92 3.77 -12.42
CA LEU A 52 6.12 2.70 -11.45
C LEU A 52 7.07 3.13 -10.33
N GLN A 53 8.18 3.80 -10.68
CA GLN A 53 9.17 4.30 -9.74
C GLN A 53 8.57 5.34 -8.80
N ALA A 54 7.76 6.28 -9.31
CA ALA A 54 7.07 7.26 -8.48
C ALA A 54 6.14 6.59 -7.47
N ARG A 55 5.38 5.57 -7.91
CA ARG A 55 4.53 4.75 -7.01
C ARG A 55 5.35 4.02 -5.95
N ALA A 56 6.47 3.41 -6.35
CA ALA A 56 7.38 2.72 -5.44
C ALA A 56 8.06 3.64 -4.43
N SER A 57 8.32 4.90 -4.83
CA SER A 57 8.98 5.91 -4.00
C SER A 57 8.02 6.53 -2.99
N ASN A 58 6.72 6.60 -3.29
CA ASN A 58 5.68 7.11 -2.38
C ASN A 58 5.22 6.06 -1.36
N ARG A 59 6.14 5.16 -0.96
CA ARG A 59 5.86 4.08 -0.02
C ARG A 59 5.86 4.63 1.39
N LEU A 60 4.74 4.44 2.09
CA LEU A 60 4.59 4.87 3.47
C LEU A 60 5.39 3.92 4.37
N GLN A 61 6.52 4.41 4.86
CA GLN A 61 7.31 3.73 5.89
C GLN A 61 6.66 4.01 7.24
N LEU A 62 6.12 2.96 7.84
CA LEU A 62 5.44 3.02 9.13
C LEU A 62 6.15 2.05 10.08
N GLN A 63 6.25 2.45 11.34
CA GLN A 63 6.78 1.67 12.44
C GLN A 63 5.80 1.61 13.60
N VAL A 64 5.92 0.58 14.44
CA VAL A 64 5.15 0.51 15.68
C VAL A 64 5.59 1.65 16.58
N GLY A 65 4.64 2.39 17.15
CA GLY A 65 4.88 3.62 17.91
C GLY A 65 4.67 4.90 17.10
N ASP A 66 4.63 4.84 15.76
CA ASP A 66 4.44 6.03 14.94
C ASP A 66 3.06 6.65 15.17
N ARG A 67 3.03 7.98 15.16
CA ARG A 67 1.80 8.77 15.15
C ARG A 67 1.31 8.88 13.71
N VAL A 68 0.04 8.56 13.52
CA VAL A 68 -0.59 8.56 12.21
C VAL A 68 -1.93 9.27 12.24
N ARG A 69 -2.37 9.70 11.07
CA ARG A 69 -3.71 10.22 10.83
C ARG A 69 -4.31 9.50 9.63
N GLY A 70 -5.60 9.68 9.41
CA GLY A 70 -6.21 9.18 8.19
C GLY A 70 -7.72 9.05 8.31
N ARG A 71 -8.27 8.08 7.59
CA ARG A 71 -9.71 7.79 7.59
C ARG A 71 -9.98 6.32 7.81
N TYR A 72 -10.94 6.02 8.68
CA TYR A 72 -11.48 4.68 8.86
C TYR A 72 -12.99 4.70 8.63
N LEU A 73 -13.47 3.94 7.65
CA LEU A 73 -14.84 3.94 7.16
C LEU A 73 -15.36 5.35 6.81
N GLY A 74 -14.45 6.20 6.32
CA GLY A 74 -14.69 7.60 5.96
C GLY A 74 -14.57 8.60 7.12
N GLN A 75 -14.40 8.13 8.36
CA GLN A 75 -14.29 8.98 9.54
C GLN A 75 -12.83 9.31 9.81
N VAL A 76 -12.54 10.59 10.05
CA VAL A 76 -11.16 11.03 10.33
C VAL A 76 -10.69 10.52 11.68
N PHE A 77 -9.43 10.10 11.74
CA PHE A 77 -8.81 9.70 13.00
C PHE A 77 -7.40 10.27 13.14
N LYS A 78 -6.96 10.38 14.39
CA LYS A 78 -5.57 10.53 14.80
C LYS A 78 -5.28 9.43 15.82
N GLY A 79 -4.08 8.87 15.77
CA GLY A 79 -3.72 7.78 16.66
C GLY A 79 -2.29 7.33 16.52
N GLU A 80 -2.03 6.17 17.10
CA GLU A 80 -0.72 5.53 17.13
C GLU A 80 -0.80 4.11 16.57
N ILE A 81 0.26 3.67 15.90
CA ILE A 81 0.42 2.29 15.47
C ILE A 81 0.82 1.43 16.67
N ARG A 82 -0.08 0.53 17.10
CA ARG A 82 0.20 -0.45 18.16
C ARG A 82 0.76 -1.77 17.66
N GLY A 83 0.59 -2.06 16.38
CA GLY A 83 1.11 -3.27 15.77
C GLY A 83 1.24 -3.13 14.27
N LEU A 84 2.31 -3.70 13.72
CA LEU A 84 2.53 -3.76 12.29
C LEU A 84 3.15 -5.12 11.97
N SER A 85 2.51 -5.88 11.09
CA SER A 85 3.02 -7.17 10.62
C SER A 85 2.84 -7.33 9.13
N LEU A 86 3.83 -7.90 8.46
CA LEU A 86 3.73 -8.27 7.06
C LEU A 86 2.82 -9.50 6.93
N ARG A 87 1.93 -9.48 5.94
CA ARG A 87 1.05 -10.60 5.58
C ARG A 87 1.62 -11.25 4.32
N GLY A 88 1.72 -12.59 4.34
CA GLY A 88 2.03 -13.40 3.16
C GLY A 88 3.30 -13.00 2.40
N ASP A 89 3.14 -12.80 1.11
CA ASP A 89 4.12 -12.35 0.11
C ASP A 89 4.78 -10.98 0.38
N GLY A 90 4.41 -10.30 1.46
CA GLY A 90 4.96 -9.00 1.84
C GLY A 90 4.32 -7.83 1.10
N GLU A 91 3.24 -8.10 0.37
CA GLU A 91 2.46 -7.11 -0.39
C GLU A 91 1.45 -6.36 0.48
N HIS A 92 1.01 -7.01 1.55
CA HIS A 92 0.05 -6.45 2.46
C HIS A 92 0.62 -6.36 3.87
N ARG A 93 0.27 -5.29 4.57
CA ARG A 93 0.62 -5.10 5.97
C ARG A 93 -0.64 -5.10 6.80
N GLN A 94 -0.68 -5.96 7.79
CA GLN A 94 -1.66 -5.80 8.85
C GLN A 94 -1.16 -4.73 9.82
N ILE A 95 -2.00 -3.72 10.02
CA ILE A 95 -1.76 -2.61 10.93
C ILE A 95 -2.81 -2.64 12.04
N THR A 96 -2.38 -2.48 13.28
CA THR A 96 -3.25 -2.26 14.44
C THR A 96 -3.05 -0.83 14.91
N LEU A 97 -4.14 -0.07 14.88
CA LEU A 97 -4.19 1.34 15.22
C LEU A 97 -4.92 1.53 16.55
N HIS A 98 -4.45 2.49 17.34
CA HIS A 98 -5.16 2.99 18.51
C HIS A 98 -5.42 4.48 18.34
N PHE A 99 -6.69 4.84 18.21
CA PHE A 99 -7.12 6.22 18.06
C PHE A 99 -7.03 6.97 19.39
N ASP A 100 -6.63 8.24 19.31
CA ASP A 100 -6.53 9.12 20.48
C ASP A 100 -7.88 9.29 21.16
N THR A 101 -8.90 9.51 20.34
CA THR A 101 -10.31 9.60 20.73
C THR A 101 -11.06 8.46 20.06
N PRO A 102 -11.95 7.73 20.78
CA PRO A 102 -12.84 6.77 20.14
C PRO A 102 -13.58 7.42 18.96
N VAL A 103 -13.53 6.77 17.80
CA VAL A 103 -14.17 7.25 16.57
C VAL A 103 -15.45 6.48 16.38
N ASP A 104 -16.56 7.18 16.15
CA ASP A 104 -17.82 6.54 15.74
C ASP A 104 -17.72 6.17 14.27
N VAL A 105 -17.76 4.87 13.96
CA VAL A 105 -17.52 4.37 12.60
C VAL A 105 -18.80 4.26 11.77
N VAL A 106 -19.93 4.67 12.33
CA VAL A 106 -21.24 4.67 11.67
C VAL A 106 -21.59 6.11 11.27
N ARG A 107 -22.18 6.27 10.08
CA ARG A 107 -22.55 7.59 9.55
C ARG A 107 -23.99 8.03 9.90
N PHE A 108 -24.83 7.12 10.36
CA PHE A 108 -26.25 7.38 10.64
C PHE A 108 -26.46 7.80 12.09
N GLU A 109 -27.24 8.85 12.33
CA GLU A 109 -27.48 9.40 13.68
C GLU A 109 -28.23 8.43 14.61
N SER A 110 -28.93 7.44 14.06
CA SER A 110 -29.73 6.48 14.85
C SER A 110 -28.91 5.34 15.47
N PHE A 111 -27.60 5.27 15.21
CA PHE A 111 -26.76 4.18 15.72
C PHE A 111 -25.29 4.59 15.90
N SER A 112 -24.70 4.26 17.05
CA SER A 112 -23.29 4.53 17.35
C SER A 112 -22.48 3.24 17.47
N ALA A 113 -21.30 3.24 16.86
CA ALA A 113 -20.32 2.17 16.98
C ALA A 113 -18.93 2.77 17.22
N LEU A 114 -18.67 3.17 18.46
CA LEU A 114 -17.36 3.67 18.84
C LEU A 114 -16.29 2.58 18.71
N ARG A 115 -15.17 2.94 18.09
CA ARG A 115 -13.96 2.12 18.01
C ARG A 115 -12.78 2.97 18.43
N GLN A 116 -12.01 2.48 19.39
CA GLN A 116 -10.75 3.09 19.80
C GLN A 116 -9.54 2.30 19.28
N ARG A 117 -9.69 0.99 19.10
CA ARG A 117 -8.65 0.14 18.52
C ARG A 117 -9.22 -0.60 17.31
N VAL A 118 -8.51 -0.53 16.20
CA VAL A 118 -8.89 -1.19 14.96
C VAL A 118 -7.69 -1.92 14.37
N THR A 119 -7.97 -3.02 13.68
CA THR A 119 -6.96 -3.74 12.90
C THR A 119 -7.46 -3.78 11.47
N GLY A 120 -6.57 -3.44 10.53
CA GLY A 120 -6.86 -3.44 9.10
C GLY A 120 -5.66 -3.95 8.32
N VAL A 121 -5.89 -4.21 7.03
CA VAL A 121 -4.84 -4.57 6.09
C VAL A 121 -4.68 -3.43 5.10
N ILE A 122 -3.45 -2.93 4.95
CA ILE A 122 -3.10 -1.82 4.07
C ILE A 122 -1.96 -2.22 3.13
N GLY A 123 -1.93 -1.62 1.94
CA GLY A 123 -0.81 -1.69 1.01
C GLY A 123 0.37 -0.82 1.43
N TRP A 124 1.36 -0.72 0.55
CA TRP A 124 2.52 0.18 0.73
C TRP A 124 2.16 1.66 0.60
N ASP A 125 1.04 1.97 -0.03
CA ASP A 125 0.45 3.30 -0.18
C ASP A 125 -0.34 3.78 1.06
N GLY A 126 -0.51 2.92 2.07
CA GLY A 126 -1.30 3.23 3.26
C GLY A 126 -2.81 3.01 3.11
N CYS A 127 -3.27 2.47 1.97
CA CYS A 127 -4.68 2.24 1.69
C CYS A 127 -5.07 0.75 1.82
N SER A 128 -6.27 0.46 2.29
CA SER A 128 -6.83 -0.90 2.27
C SER A 128 -7.31 -1.31 0.89
N ALA A 129 -7.21 -2.60 0.57
CA ALA A 129 -7.80 -3.16 -0.63
C ALA A 129 -9.34 -3.13 -0.58
N GLN A 130 -9.92 -3.37 0.60
CA GLN A 130 -11.36 -3.24 0.80
C GLN A 130 -11.81 -1.80 0.64
N LYS A 131 -12.91 -1.62 -0.09
CA LYS A 131 -13.55 -0.32 -0.34
C LYS A 131 -14.94 -0.28 0.26
N THR A 132 -15.43 0.92 0.58
CA THR A 132 -16.84 1.14 0.88
C THR A 132 -17.65 1.12 -0.42
N SER A 133 -18.99 1.13 -0.32
CA SER A 133 -19.91 1.18 -1.46
C SER A 133 -19.61 2.33 -2.43
N ASP A 134 -19.03 3.42 -1.93
CA ASP A 134 -18.66 4.62 -2.69
C ASP A 134 -17.30 4.48 -3.41
N GLY A 135 -16.66 3.30 -3.37
CA GLY A 135 -15.38 3.01 -4.03
C GLY A 135 -14.13 3.54 -3.31
N VAL A 136 -14.29 4.15 -2.13
CA VAL A 136 -13.19 4.68 -1.30
C VAL A 136 -12.62 3.58 -0.40
N PRO A 137 -11.29 3.45 -0.22
CA PRO A 137 -10.71 2.51 0.73
C PRO A 137 -11.30 2.66 2.13
N GLN A 138 -11.59 1.53 2.77
CA GLN A 138 -12.13 1.50 4.14
C GLN A 138 -11.14 2.03 5.17
N LEU A 139 -9.84 1.86 4.95
CA LEU A 139 -8.78 2.39 5.79
C LEU A 139 -7.76 3.12 4.91
N ILE A 140 -7.50 4.37 5.25
CA ILE A 140 -6.43 5.19 4.67
C ILE A 140 -5.57 5.67 5.83
N VAL A 141 -4.28 5.41 5.78
CA VAL A 141 -3.29 5.79 6.79
C VAL A 141 -2.28 6.72 6.15
N GLU A 142 -2.01 7.84 6.82
CA GLU A 142 -1.01 8.82 6.45
C GLU A 142 -0.04 8.98 7.64
N GLY A 143 1.26 9.04 7.34
CA GLY A 143 2.27 9.42 8.33
C GLY A 143 2.10 10.89 8.72
N LEU A 144 2.30 11.21 10.00
CA LEU A 144 2.60 12.58 10.39
C LEU A 144 4.08 12.82 10.07
N ALA A 145 4.34 13.62 9.04
CA ALA A 145 5.68 14.15 8.75
C ALA A 145 6.14 15.06 9.90
#